data_AF-A0AAQ0H3Q0-F1
#
_entry.id   AF-A0AAQ0H3Q0-F1
#
_cell.length_a   1.000
_cell.length_b   1.000
_cell.length_c   1.000
_cell.angle_alpha   90.00
_cell.angle_beta   90.00
_cell.angle_gamma   90.00
#
_symmetry.space_group_name_H-M   'P 1'
#
loop_
_entity.id
_entity.type
_entity.pdbx_description
1 polymer ?
#
loop_
_entity_poly.entity_id
_entity_poly.type
_entity_poly.pdbx_seq_one_letter_code
_entity_poly.pdbx_strand_id
1 'polypeptide(L)'
;MRDAGLDVEDPDDESVRTGTYPAPDGGDGQAFTRQAQECSEQVGVERADAAQQQQWERQYAKVADCIRDRGFDDLPEQQPGVLDFNDYPRADEPGFADAASACLAEFAPDTQAVDR
;
A
#
# COMPACT_ATOMS: atom_id res chain seq x y z
N MET A 1 20.93 3.68 -11.60
CA MET A 1 21.44 4.25 -10.32
C MET A 1 22.96 4.37 -10.33
N ARG A 2 23.72 3.29 -10.59
CA ARG A 2 25.19 3.32 -10.69
C ARG A 2 25.73 4.19 -11.84
N ASP A 3 25.05 4.21 -12.98
CA ASP A 3 25.40 5.09 -14.12
C ASP A 3 25.24 6.60 -13.81
N ALA A 4 24.51 6.95 -12.74
CA ALA A 4 24.35 8.32 -12.26
C ALA A 4 25.34 8.69 -11.14
N GLY A 5 26.33 7.82 -10.86
CA GLY A 5 27.34 8.04 -9.81
C GLY A 5 26.85 7.76 -8.39
N LEU A 6 25.67 7.16 -8.23
CA LEU A 6 25.18 6.69 -6.93
C LEU A 6 25.67 5.26 -6.71
N ASP A 7 26.51 5.08 -5.69
CA ASP A 7 26.94 3.75 -5.25
C ASP A 7 25.81 3.10 -4.47
N VAL A 8 24.95 2.40 -5.21
CA VAL A 8 23.84 1.64 -4.65
C VAL A 8 24.33 0.22 -4.45
N GLU A 9 24.33 -0.24 -3.20
CA GLU A 9 24.60 -1.63 -2.86
C GLU A 9 23.49 -2.51 -3.45
N ASP A 10 23.85 -3.66 -4.02
CA ASP A 10 22.82 -4.56 -4.55
C ASP A 10 22.01 -5.12 -3.39
N PRO A 11 20.66 -5.17 -3.50
CA PRO A 11 19.83 -5.69 -2.44
C PRO A 11 20.15 -7.16 -2.20
N ASP A 12 20.25 -7.53 -0.93
CA ASP A 12 20.32 -8.93 -0.52
C ASP A 12 19.01 -9.67 -0.85
N ASP A 13 19.08 -10.99 -0.91
CA ASP A 13 17.94 -11.85 -1.28
C ASP A 13 16.72 -11.67 -0.35
N GLU A 14 16.91 -11.23 0.90
CA GLU A 14 15.84 -10.98 1.86
C GLU A 14 15.13 -9.65 1.55
N SER A 15 15.88 -8.61 1.22
CA SER A 15 15.35 -7.32 0.72
C SER A 15 14.54 -7.48 -0.57
N VAL A 16 15.00 -8.34 -1.50
CA VAL A 16 14.24 -8.67 -2.72
C VAL A 16 12.94 -9.40 -2.39
N ARG A 17 12.98 -10.35 -1.44
CA ARG A 17 11.78 -11.11 -1.03
C ARG A 17 10.75 -10.24 -0.32
N THR A 18 11.17 -9.26 0.47
CA THR A 18 10.29 -8.39 1.27
C THR A 18 9.79 -7.16 0.51
N GLY A 19 10.36 -6.87 -0.66
CA GLY A 19 10.03 -5.68 -1.46
C GLY A 19 10.44 -4.36 -0.78
N THR A 20 11.26 -4.42 0.26
CA THR A 20 11.68 -3.25 1.03
C THR A 20 13.12 -2.94 0.66
N TYR A 21 13.32 -1.83 -0.06
CA TYR A 21 14.65 -1.39 -0.48
C TYR A 21 15.15 -0.32 0.49
N PRO A 22 16.19 -0.58 1.30
CA PRO A 22 16.77 0.45 2.14
C PRO A 22 17.41 1.54 1.27
N ALA A 23 17.25 2.80 1.69
CA ALA A 23 18.01 3.89 1.10
C ALA A 23 19.51 3.68 1.40
N PRO A 24 20.42 4.01 0.47
CA PRO A 24 21.85 3.79 0.66
C PRO A 24 22.37 4.53 1.91
N ASP A 25 23.04 3.81 2.80
CA ASP A 25 23.64 4.37 4.02
C ASP A 25 24.74 5.37 3.64
N GLY A 26 24.59 6.63 4.09
CA GLY A 26 25.56 7.71 3.84
C GLY A 26 25.41 8.43 2.49
N GLY A 27 24.41 8.10 1.67
CA GLY A 27 24.08 8.82 0.44
C GLY A 27 23.15 10.01 0.66
N ASP A 28 23.20 11.00 -0.23
CA ASP A 28 22.24 12.11 -0.26
C ASP A 28 20.85 11.56 -0.62
N GLY A 29 20.05 11.23 0.40
CA GLY A 29 18.74 10.59 0.24
C GLY A 29 17.80 11.36 -0.67
N GLN A 30 17.98 12.67 -0.79
CA GLN A 30 17.20 13.51 -1.70
C GLN A 30 17.59 13.30 -3.17
N ALA A 31 18.86 13.04 -3.45
CA ALA A 31 19.34 12.66 -4.78
C ALA A 31 18.84 11.25 -5.15
N PHE A 32 18.85 10.31 -4.20
CA PHE A 32 18.31 8.96 -4.40
C PHE A 32 16.80 8.99 -4.72
N THR A 33 15.99 9.75 -3.95
CA THR A 33 14.55 9.88 -4.22
C THR A 33 14.28 10.48 -5.61
N ARG A 34 15.03 11.51 -6.01
CA ARG A 34 14.86 12.15 -7.33
C ARG A 34 15.19 11.19 -8.47
N GLN A 35 16.31 10.48 -8.35
CA GLN A 35 16.73 9.52 -9.37
C GLN A 35 15.82 8.29 -9.43
N ALA A 36 15.26 7.86 -8.29
CA ALA A 36 14.24 6.82 -8.24
C ALA A 36 12.96 7.25 -8.98
N GLN A 37 12.52 8.50 -8.81
CA GLN A 37 11.37 9.04 -9.56
C GLN A 37 11.62 9.06 -11.07
N GLU A 38 12.78 9.56 -11.51
CA GLU A 38 13.14 9.57 -12.94
C GLU A 38 13.28 8.15 -13.52
N CYS A 39 13.77 7.20 -12.71
CA CYS A 39 13.85 5.80 -13.10
C CYS A 39 12.44 5.21 -13.30
N SER A 40 11.53 5.40 -12.34
CA SER A 40 10.14 4.92 -12.42
C SER A 40 9.41 5.46 -13.65
N GLU A 41 9.62 6.74 -13.98
CA GLU A 41 9.07 7.36 -15.20
C GLU A 41 9.64 6.75 -16.48
N GLN A 42 10.95 6.46 -16.52
CA GLN A 42 11.61 5.86 -17.69
C GLN A 42 11.25 4.39 -17.91
N VAL A 43 10.98 3.63 -16.85
CA VAL A 43 10.57 2.22 -16.94
C VAL A 43 9.05 2.03 -17.07
N GLY A 44 8.27 3.12 -17.18
CA GLY A 44 6.82 3.06 -17.36
C GLY A 44 6.05 2.59 -16.14
N VAL A 45 6.64 2.69 -14.94
CA VAL A 45 5.93 2.45 -13.68
C VAL A 45 5.10 3.69 -13.40
N GLU A 46 3.88 3.74 -13.94
CA GLU A 46 2.90 4.76 -13.62
C GLU A 46 2.53 4.62 -12.14
N ARG A 47 2.99 5.59 -11.32
CA ARG A 47 2.35 5.83 -10.02
C ARG A 47 0.86 6.00 -10.29
N ALA A 48 0.01 5.35 -9.46
CA ALA A 48 -1.43 5.53 -9.53
C ALA A 48 -1.74 7.03 -9.68
N ASP A 49 -2.33 7.39 -10.81
CA ASP A 49 -2.61 8.76 -11.14
C ASP A 49 -3.64 9.32 -10.15
N ALA A 50 -3.71 10.64 -10.01
CA ALA A 50 -4.54 11.28 -8.98
C ALA A 50 -6.03 10.86 -9.05
N ALA A 51 -6.51 10.46 -10.23
CA ALA A 51 -7.86 9.93 -10.39
C ALA A 51 -8.03 8.53 -9.77
N GLN A 52 -7.03 7.67 -9.88
CA GLN A 52 -7.01 6.34 -9.27
C GLN A 52 -6.90 6.42 -7.74
N GLN A 53 -6.08 7.35 -7.21
CA GLN A 53 -6.03 7.58 -5.75
C GLN A 53 -7.38 8.02 -5.21
N GLN A 54 -8.03 9.00 -5.84
CA GLN A 54 -9.38 9.42 -5.45
C GLN A 54 -10.44 8.32 -5.60
N GLN A 55 -10.25 7.39 -6.54
CA GLN A 55 -11.12 6.22 -6.67
C GLN A 55 -10.98 5.33 -5.43
N TRP A 56 -9.75 5.00 -5.03
CA TRP A 56 -9.49 4.18 -3.85
C TRP A 56 -9.98 4.84 -2.58
N GLU A 57 -9.81 6.16 -2.42
CA GLU A 57 -10.38 6.91 -1.28
C GLU A 57 -11.88 6.65 -1.12
N ARG A 58 -12.64 6.77 -2.21
CA ARG A 58 -14.10 6.56 -2.19
C ARG A 58 -14.48 5.09 -2.01
N GLN A 59 -13.72 4.18 -2.59
CA GLN A 59 -14.00 2.74 -2.48
C GLN A 59 -13.72 2.24 -1.06
N TYR A 60 -12.57 2.58 -0.49
CA TYR A 60 -12.15 2.13 0.83
C TYR A 60 -12.98 2.74 1.96
N ALA A 61 -13.45 3.98 1.79
CA ALA A 61 -14.44 4.55 2.71
C ALA A 61 -15.71 3.68 2.79
N LYS A 62 -16.22 3.21 1.64
CA LYS A 62 -17.39 2.31 1.59
C LYS A 62 -17.09 0.92 2.15
N VAL A 63 -15.88 0.41 1.95
CA VAL A 63 -15.45 -0.87 2.55
C VAL A 63 -15.48 -0.76 4.07
N ALA A 64 -14.92 0.32 4.64
CA ALA A 64 -14.92 0.55 6.08
C ALA A 64 -16.35 0.65 6.65
N ASP A 65 -17.24 1.40 5.98
CA ASP A 65 -18.65 1.49 6.38
C ASP A 65 -19.36 0.13 6.33
N CYS A 66 -19.14 -0.64 5.26
CA CYS A 66 -19.67 -1.99 5.13
C CYS A 66 -19.21 -2.94 6.25
N ILE A 67 -17.94 -2.83 6.68
CA ILE A 67 -17.41 -3.62 7.80
C ILE A 67 -18.11 -3.22 9.11
N ARG A 68 -18.32 -1.91 9.34
CA ARG A 68 -19.07 -1.41 10.50
C ARG A 68 -20.50 -1.97 10.55
N ASP A 69 -21.20 -1.94 9.41
CA ASP A 69 -22.55 -2.47 9.28
C ASP A 69 -22.64 -3.99 9.53
N ARG A 70 -21.52 -4.72 9.39
CA ARG A 70 -21.42 -6.17 9.63
C ARG A 70 -21.06 -6.55 11.07
N GLY A 71 -21.11 -5.59 12.00
CA GLY A 71 -20.93 -5.85 13.44
C GLY A 71 -19.55 -5.50 14.00
N PHE A 72 -18.79 -4.71 13.24
CA PHE A 72 -17.51 -4.12 13.63
C PHE A 72 -17.64 -2.60 13.69
N ASP A 73 -18.68 -2.10 14.35
CA ASP A 73 -19.05 -0.67 14.42
C ASP A 73 -17.97 0.20 15.06
N ASP A 74 -17.10 -0.41 15.87
CA ASP A 74 -15.94 0.20 16.50
C ASP A 74 -14.69 0.27 15.60
N LEU A 75 -14.78 -0.16 14.33
CA LEU A 75 -13.71 -0.02 13.36
C LEU A 75 -13.32 1.48 13.21
N PRO A 76 -12.07 1.87 13.48
CA PRO A 76 -11.63 3.26 13.40
C PRO A 76 -11.78 3.82 11.98
N GLU A 77 -11.84 5.16 11.89
CA GLU A 77 -11.80 5.86 10.61
C GLU A 77 -10.51 5.53 9.86
N GLN A 78 -10.66 5.23 8.58
CA GLN A 78 -9.57 4.82 7.70
C GLN A 78 -8.97 6.06 7.02
N GLN A 79 -7.67 6.04 6.77
CA GLN A 79 -7.03 7.12 6.01
C GLN A 79 -7.48 7.08 4.55
N PRO A 80 -7.57 8.24 3.86
CA PRO A 80 -7.95 8.27 2.45
C PRO A 80 -7.03 7.38 1.60
N GLY A 81 -7.63 6.42 0.90
CA GLY A 81 -6.93 5.53 -0.04
C GLY A 81 -6.13 4.41 0.62
N VAL A 82 -6.28 4.20 1.94
CA VAL A 82 -5.63 3.11 2.68
C VAL A 82 -6.66 2.37 3.55
N LEU A 83 -6.57 1.04 3.57
CA LEU A 83 -7.23 0.21 4.57
C LEU A 83 -6.16 -0.36 5.49
N ASP A 84 -6.24 -0.01 6.77
CA ASP A 84 -5.34 -0.46 7.81
C ASP A 84 -6.15 -1.03 8.99
N PHE A 85 -5.88 -2.29 9.28
CA PHE A 85 -6.52 -3.05 10.35
C PHE A 85 -5.52 -3.51 11.41
N ASN A 86 -4.23 -3.15 11.30
CA ASN A 86 -3.18 -3.68 12.17
C ASN A 86 -3.38 -3.31 13.65
N ASP A 87 -3.88 -2.10 13.91
CA ASP A 87 -4.16 -1.61 15.27
C ASP A 87 -5.60 -1.89 15.72
N TYR A 88 -6.39 -2.62 14.94
CA TYR A 88 -7.79 -2.91 15.26
C TYR A 88 -7.92 -4.24 16.01
N PRO A 89 -8.27 -4.26 17.32
CA PRO A 89 -8.22 -5.48 18.14
C PRO A 89 -9.14 -6.60 17.68
N ARG A 90 -10.24 -6.24 16.98
CA ARG A 90 -11.22 -7.21 16.48
C ARG A 90 -10.90 -7.68 15.07
N ALA A 91 -9.79 -7.24 14.47
CA ALA A 91 -9.33 -7.74 13.18
C ALA A 91 -9.02 -9.25 13.23
N ASP A 92 -8.61 -9.76 14.39
CA ASP A 92 -8.34 -11.18 14.64
C ASP A 92 -9.60 -11.99 15.00
N GLU A 93 -10.77 -11.35 15.13
CA GLU A 93 -12.00 -12.07 15.47
C GLU A 93 -12.47 -12.98 14.33
N PRO A 94 -13.06 -14.15 14.67
CA PRO A 94 -13.68 -15.01 13.67
C PRO A 94 -14.77 -14.23 12.92
N GLY A 95 -14.68 -14.23 11.59
CA GLY A 95 -15.64 -13.55 10.71
C GLY A 95 -15.23 -12.14 10.29
N PHE A 96 -14.21 -11.52 10.90
CA PHE A 96 -13.69 -10.24 10.40
C PHE A 96 -13.10 -10.39 9.00
N ALA A 97 -12.24 -11.39 8.80
CA ALA A 97 -11.64 -11.67 7.50
C ALA A 97 -12.70 -11.90 6.40
N ASP A 98 -13.77 -12.64 6.71
CA ASP A 98 -14.88 -12.87 5.78
C ASP A 98 -15.67 -11.59 5.50
N ALA A 99 -15.94 -10.78 6.53
CA ALA A 99 -16.64 -9.50 6.36
C ALA A 99 -15.83 -8.52 5.52
N ALA A 100 -14.52 -8.38 5.81
CA ALA A 100 -13.60 -7.50 5.11
C ALA A 100 -13.43 -7.93 3.64
N SER A 101 -13.23 -9.22 3.38
CA SER A 101 -13.11 -9.74 2.01
C SER A 101 -14.42 -9.60 1.23
N ALA A 102 -15.58 -9.83 1.84
CA ALA A 102 -16.88 -9.59 1.20
C ALA A 102 -17.11 -8.10 0.89
N CYS A 103 -16.75 -7.19 1.80
CA CYS A 103 -16.88 -5.74 1.57
C CYS A 103 -15.91 -5.26 0.47
N LEU A 104 -14.67 -5.78 0.46
CA LEU A 104 -13.68 -5.50 -0.58
C LEU A 104 -14.19 -5.96 -1.96
N ALA A 105 -14.70 -7.18 -2.06
CA ALA A 105 -15.25 -7.69 -3.31
C ALA A 105 -16.44 -6.87 -3.82
N GLU A 106 -17.24 -6.30 -2.92
CA GLU A 106 -18.42 -5.50 -3.27
C GLU A 106 -18.07 -4.07 -3.72
N PHE A 107 -17.16 -3.40 -3.00
CA PHE A 107 -16.90 -1.96 -3.20
C PHE A 107 -15.55 -1.63 -3.84
N ALA A 108 -14.61 -2.56 -3.80
CA ALA A 108 -13.25 -2.39 -4.33
C ALA A 108 -12.74 -3.67 -5.03
N PRO A 109 -13.44 -4.19 -6.05
CA PRO A 109 -13.10 -5.47 -6.69
C PRO A 109 -11.76 -5.44 -7.43
N ASP A 110 -11.29 -4.25 -7.82
CA ASP A 110 -10.03 -4.05 -8.53
C ASP A 110 -8.81 -4.04 -7.60
N THR A 111 -9.03 -3.89 -6.30
CA THR A 111 -7.93 -3.95 -5.32
C THR A 111 -7.70 -5.39 -4.92
N GLN A 112 -6.60 -5.96 -5.45
CA GLN A 112 -6.09 -7.23 -4.97
C GLN A 112 -5.75 -7.05 -3.49
N ALA A 113 -6.46 -7.75 -2.61
CA ALA A 113 -5.94 -8.04 -1.29
C ALA A 113 -4.58 -8.68 -1.52
N VAL A 114 -3.52 -8.01 -1.09
CA VAL A 114 -2.17 -8.57 -1.18
C VAL A 114 -2.16 -9.72 -0.19
N ASP A 115 -2.47 -10.91 -0.69
CA ASP A 115 -2.28 -12.19 0.01
C ASP A 115 -0.79 -12.24 0.40
N ARG A 116 -0.50 -12.09 1.69
CA ARG A 116 0.86 -12.07 2.24
C ARG A 116 1.12 -13.35 3.01
#